data_AF-A0A917UHW9-F1
#
_entry.id   AF-A0A917UHW9-F1
#
_cell.length_a   1.000
_cell.length_b   1.000
_cell.length_c   1.000
_cell.angle_alpha   90.00
_cell.angle_beta   90.00
_cell.angle_gamma   90.00
#
_symmetry.space_group_name_H-M   'P 1'
#
loop_
_entity.id
_entity.type
_entity.pdbx_description
1 polymer ?
#
loop_
_entity_poly.entity_id
_entity_poly.type
_entity_poly.pdbx_seq_one_letter_code
_entity_poly.pdbx_strand_id
1 'polypeptide(L)'
;MNQSDPAGSLAVSPAVVTPALDRLRGHLDAFHRAPDGAAAGDAAVAAVAAAQALLDALTLRTYPAEPGTDDRGEQVVISVYGVDLSIRRRADGVFVHVDSVDMPADLLPLIGEFNNGGENVYAEADDDPAGLR
;
A
#
# COMPACT_ATOMS: atom_id res chain seq x y z
N MET A 1 29.24 -5.65 -27.12
CA MET A 1 29.67 -4.85 -25.95
C MET A 1 28.78 -3.62 -25.85
N ASN A 2 28.64 -3.08 -24.64
CA ASN A 2 27.59 -2.20 -24.07
C ASN A 2 26.36 -3.00 -23.60
N GLN A 3 26.30 -3.49 -22.34
CA GLN A 3 26.19 -2.77 -21.04
C GLN A 3 25.07 -1.72 -21.11
N SER A 4 23.82 -2.06 -20.79
CA SER A 4 23.19 -2.27 -19.47
C SER A 4 22.55 -0.99 -18.95
N ASP A 5 21.22 -1.01 -18.82
CA ASP A 5 20.51 -0.31 -17.75
C ASP A 5 19.33 -1.22 -17.33
N PRO A 6 19.27 -1.72 -16.08
CA PRO A 6 18.18 -2.57 -15.65
C PRO A 6 16.98 -1.69 -15.33
N ALA A 7 15.81 -2.05 -15.85
CA ALA A 7 14.53 -1.47 -15.43
C ALA A 7 14.46 -1.52 -13.91
N GLY A 8 14.59 -0.35 -13.28
CA GLY A 8 14.54 -0.19 -11.84
C GLY A 8 13.19 -0.70 -11.36
N SER A 9 13.22 -1.73 -10.52
CA SER A 9 12.10 -2.08 -9.65
C SER A 9 11.59 -0.78 -9.03
N LEU A 10 10.33 -0.44 -9.30
CA LEU A 10 9.60 0.61 -8.58
C LEU A 10 9.30 0.10 -7.15
N ALA A 11 10.33 -0.30 -6.42
CA ALA A 11 10.28 -0.42 -4.98
C ALA A 11 9.94 0.97 -4.46
N VAL A 12 8.87 1.08 -3.68
CA VAL A 12 8.55 2.32 -2.99
C VAL A 12 9.78 2.68 -2.15
N SER A 13 10.50 3.70 -2.58
CA SER A 13 11.79 4.00 -1.99
C SER A 13 11.59 4.41 -0.53
N PRO A 14 12.31 3.80 0.42
CA PRO A 14 12.32 4.28 1.80
C PRO A 14 12.62 5.79 1.88
N ALA A 15 13.36 6.33 0.91
CA ALA A 15 13.63 7.77 0.82
C ALA A 15 12.37 8.64 0.61
N VAL A 16 11.26 8.08 0.13
CA VAL A 16 9.98 8.78 -0.06
C VAL A 16 9.02 8.54 1.11
N VAL A 17 8.98 7.31 1.64
CA VAL A 17 8.07 6.91 2.74
C VAL A 17 8.54 7.46 4.08
N THR A 18 9.84 7.39 4.38
CA THR A 18 10.37 7.81 5.69
C THR A 18 10.10 9.30 5.96
N PRO A 19 10.34 10.24 5.03
CA PRO A 19 10.01 11.65 5.27
C PRO A 19 8.52 11.94 5.39
N ALA A 20 7.64 11.17 4.73
CA ALA A 20 6.20 11.31 4.88
C ALA A 20 5.72 10.79 6.26
N LEU A 21 6.23 9.64 6.68
CA LEU A 21 5.95 9.05 7.99
C LEU A 21 6.48 9.92 9.14
N ASP A 22 7.68 10.48 9.01
CA ASP A 22 8.26 11.35 10.04
C ASP A 22 7.48 12.67 10.18
N ARG A 23 6.98 13.23 9.07
CA ARG A 23 6.08 14.38 9.10
C ARG A 23 4.77 14.07 9.82
N LEU A 24 4.14 12.93 9.52
CA LEU A 24 2.92 12.50 10.22
C LEU A 24 3.16 12.37 11.73
N ARG A 25 4.25 11.71 12.14
CA ARG A 25 4.63 11.57 13.54
C ARG A 25 4.79 12.93 14.22
N GLY A 26 5.48 13.88 13.58
CA GLY A 26 5.65 15.23 14.11
C GLY A 26 4.33 15.97 14.37
N HIS A 27 3.35 15.84 13.47
CA HIS A 27 2.04 16.48 13.64
C HIS A 27 1.17 15.81 14.69
N LEU A 28 1.20 14.47 14.80
CA LEU A 28 0.51 13.75 15.88
C LEU A 28 1.09 14.10 17.25
N ASP A 29 2.41 14.22 17.34
CA ASP A 29 3.10 14.68 18.54
C ASP A 29 2.71 16.11 18.94
N ALA A 30 2.58 17.01 17.95
CA ALA A 30 2.14 18.38 18.18
C ALA A 30 0.69 18.43 18.66
N PHE A 31 -0.18 17.59 18.12
CA PHE A 31 -1.57 17.45 18.56
C PHE A 31 -1.66 17.03 20.03
N HIS A 32 -0.93 15.97 20.42
CA HIS A 32 -0.93 15.49 21.81
C HIS A 32 -0.32 16.48 22.81
N ARG A 33 0.55 17.37 22.35
CA ARG A 33 1.24 18.37 23.19
C ARG A 33 0.64 19.77 23.07
N ALA A 34 -0.50 19.91 22.40
CA ALA A 34 -1.12 21.21 22.17
C ALA A 34 -1.50 21.90 23.49
N PRO A 35 -1.16 23.19 23.67
CA PRO A 35 -1.45 23.92 24.91
C PRO A 35 -2.94 24.30 25.06
N ASP A 36 -3.69 24.33 23.96
CA ASP A 36 -5.10 24.67 23.91
C ASP A 36 -5.82 24.02 22.71
N GLY A 37 -7.13 24.22 22.63
CA GLY A 37 -7.97 23.63 21.59
C GLY A 37 -7.73 24.20 20.18
N ALA A 38 -7.26 25.44 20.05
CA ALA A 38 -6.97 26.03 18.75
C ALA A 38 -5.69 25.41 18.17
N ALA A 39 -4.63 25.32 18.98
CA ALA A 39 -3.39 24.65 18.61
C ALA A 39 -3.61 23.15 18.32
N ALA A 40 -4.49 22.49 19.08
CA ALA A 40 -4.89 21.10 18.80
C ALA A 40 -5.62 21.00 17.45
N GLY A 41 -6.52 21.94 17.14
CA GLY A 41 -7.21 21.99 15.85
C GLY A 41 -6.24 22.10 14.67
N ASP A 42 -5.29 23.03 14.73
CA ASP A 42 -4.29 23.24 13.68
C ASP A 42 -3.39 22.00 13.49
N ALA A 43 -2.96 21.37 14.60
CA ALA A 43 -2.15 20.16 14.55
C ALA A 43 -2.92 18.96 13.98
N ALA A 44 -4.22 18.84 14.27
CA ALA A 44 -5.08 17.79 13.71
C ALA A 44 -5.22 17.93 12.19
N VAL A 45 -5.46 19.14 11.69
CA VAL A 45 -5.54 19.41 10.25
C VAL A 45 -4.22 19.04 9.56
N ALA A 46 -3.09 19.44 10.15
CA ALA A 46 -1.77 19.11 9.62
C ALA A 46 -1.47 17.60 9.64
N ALA A 47 -1.90 16.89 10.69
CA ALA A 47 -1.76 15.43 10.79
C ALA A 47 -2.55 14.71 9.70
N VAL A 48 -3.79 15.14 9.42
CA VAL A 48 -4.61 14.57 8.33
C VAL A 48 -3.94 14.81 6.97
N ALA A 49 -3.43 16.00 6.71
CA ALA A 49 -2.72 16.30 5.46
C ALA A 49 -1.45 15.45 5.29
N ALA A 50 -0.68 15.25 6.36
CA ALA A 50 0.52 14.41 6.33
C ALA A 50 0.20 12.92 6.16
N ALA A 51 -0.90 12.43 6.76
CA ALA A 51 -1.38 11.08 6.53
C ALA A 51 -1.74 10.87 5.06
N GLN A 52 -2.47 11.81 4.43
CA GLN A 52 -2.80 11.73 3.01
C GLN A 52 -1.54 11.66 2.13
N ALA A 53 -0.54 12.50 2.39
CA ALA A 53 0.72 12.48 1.63
C ALA A 53 1.48 11.15 1.79
N LEU A 54 1.40 10.50 2.95
CA LEU A 54 1.97 9.17 3.17
C LEU A 54 1.19 8.09 2.40
N LEU A 55 -0.14 8.17 2.39
CA LEU A 55 -0.99 7.27 1.61
C LEU A 55 -0.68 7.40 0.10
N ASP A 56 -0.58 8.63 -0.41
CA ASP A 56 -0.20 8.91 -1.79
C ASP A 56 1.19 8.36 -2.14
N ALA A 57 2.17 8.51 -1.22
CA ALA A 57 3.51 7.96 -1.38
C ALA A 57 3.54 6.41 -1.40
N LEU A 58 2.57 5.78 -0.74
CA LEU A 58 2.37 4.32 -0.74
C LEU A 58 1.46 3.85 -1.88
N THR A 59 1.07 4.76 -2.79
CA THR A 59 0.03 4.51 -3.82
C THR A 59 -1.24 3.88 -3.24
N LEU A 60 -1.55 4.20 -1.98
CA LEU A 60 -2.70 3.76 -1.23
C LEU A 60 -3.79 4.83 -1.33
N ARG A 61 -4.95 4.47 -1.88
CA ARG A 61 -6.11 5.37 -2.04
C ARG A 61 -7.29 4.82 -1.24
N THR A 62 -8.05 5.69 -0.59
CA THR A 62 -9.32 5.32 0.04
C THR A 62 -10.48 6.03 -0.64
N TYR A 63 -11.60 5.33 -0.80
CA TYR A 63 -12.84 5.88 -1.32
C TYR A 63 -13.96 5.64 -0.30
N PRO A 64 -14.76 6.66 0.03
CA PRO A 64 -15.83 6.50 1.02
C PRO A 64 -16.87 5.48 0.53
N ALA A 65 -17.60 4.89 1.49
CA ALA A 65 -18.74 4.03 1.19
C ALA A 65 -19.78 4.80 0.37
N GLU A 66 -20.26 4.22 -0.72
CA GLU A 66 -21.23 4.88 -1.58
C GLU A 66 -22.65 4.75 -1.01
N PRO A 67 -23.39 5.85 -0.79
CA PRO A 67 -24.75 5.78 -0.27
C PRO A 67 -25.69 4.95 -1.15
N GLY A 68 -26.45 4.05 -0.54
CA GLY A 68 -27.42 3.20 -1.26
C GLY A 68 -26.83 1.92 -1.86
N THR A 69 -25.55 1.65 -1.63
CA THR A 69 -24.92 0.36 -1.94
C THR A 69 -24.91 -0.56 -0.72
N ASP A 70 -24.47 -1.80 -0.89
CA ASP A 70 -24.26 -2.79 0.18
C ASP A 70 -22.92 -2.62 0.92
N ASP A 71 -22.19 -1.54 0.66
CA ASP A 71 -20.90 -1.23 1.26
C ASP A 71 -21.00 -1.00 2.78
N ARG A 72 -20.02 -1.52 3.52
CA ARG A 72 -19.93 -1.44 4.99
C ARG A 72 -18.67 -0.73 5.48
N GLY A 73 -18.12 0.15 4.65
CA GLY A 73 -16.92 0.92 4.96
C GLY A 73 -16.26 1.46 3.70
N GLU A 74 -15.09 2.07 3.89
CA GLU A 74 -14.28 2.58 2.79
C GLU A 74 -13.78 1.44 1.89
N GLN A 75 -13.64 1.73 0.60
CA GLN A 75 -12.82 0.95 -0.30
C GLN A 75 -11.37 1.39 -0.13
N VAL A 76 -10.47 0.41 -0.03
CA VAL A 76 -9.03 0.64 0.03
C VAL A 76 -8.41 0.10 -1.25
N VAL A 77 -7.62 0.91 -1.94
CA VAL A 77 -6.94 0.56 -3.21
C VAL A 77 -5.45 0.73 -3.05
N ILE A 78 -4.68 -0.31 -3.35
CA ILE A 78 -3.21 -0.27 -3.41
C ILE A 78 -2.80 -0.50 -4.86
N SER A 79 -1.99 0.41 -5.41
CA SER A 79 -1.39 0.20 -6.74
C SER A 79 0.06 -0.29 -6.60
N VAL A 80 0.35 -1.46 -7.15
CA VAL A 80 1.68 -2.09 -7.16
C VAL A 80 1.97 -2.58 -8.59
N TYR A 81 3.07 -2.13 -9.18
CA TYR A 81 3.49 -2.52 -10.55
C TYR A 81 2.41 -2.33 -11.64
N GLY A 82 1.57 -1.29 -11.51
CA GLY A 82 0.47 -1.04 -12.45
C GLY A 82 -0.75 -1.94 -12.25
N VAL A 83 -0.78 -2.71 -11.17
CA VAL A 83 -1.91 -3.52 -10.73
C VAL A 83 -2.58 -2.84 -9.54
N ASP A 84 -3.87 -2.58 -9.65
CA ASP A 84 -4.72 -2.06 -8.58
C ASP A 84 -5.35 -3.24 -7.82
N LEU A 85 -5.03 -3.36 -6.54
CA LEU A 85 -5.74 -4.23 -5.60
C LEU A 85 -6.73 -3.39 -4.80
N SER A 86 -8.00 -3.58 -5.07
CA SER A 86 -9.11 -2.92 -4.39
C SER A 86 -9.82 -3.88 -3.44
N ILE A 87 -9.92 -3.51 -2.16
CA ILE A 87 -10.58 -4.29 -1.11
C ILE A 87 -11.69 -3.46 -0.49
N ARG A 88 -12.87 -4.07 -0.30
CA ARG A 88 -14.02 -3.41 0.32
C ARG A 88 -14.85 -4.40 1.14
N ARG A 89 -15.39 -3.96 2.27
CA ARG A 89 -16.36 -4.74 3.04
C ARG A 89 -17.78 -4.47 2.52
N ARG A 90 -18.56 -5.53 2.35
CA ARG A 90 -19.99 -5.50 1.98
C ARG A 90 -20.84 -6.18 3.03
N ALA A 91 -22.16 -6.12 2.89
CA ALA A 91 -23.11 -6.71 3.82
C ALA A 91 -22.97 -8.24 3.92
N ASP A 92 -22.56 -8.90 2.83
CA ASP A 92 -22.46 -10.35 2.69
C ASP A 92 -21.01 -10.87 2.73
N GLY A 93 -20.01 -10.00 2.81
CA GLY A 93 -18.62 -10.43 2.90
C GLY A 93 -17.58 -9.35 2.58
N VAL A 94 -16.50 -9.78 1.94
CA VAL A 94 -15.40 -8.93 1.46
C VAL A 94 -15.32 -9.06 -0.05
N PHE A 95 -15.32 -7.91 -0.72
CA PHE A 95 -15.12 -7.81 -2.15
C PHE A 95 -13.65 -7.45 -2.43
N VAL A 96 -13.00 -8.27 -3.25
CA VAL A 96 -11.64 -8.03 -3.73
C VAL A 96 -11.71 -7.90 -5.25
N HIS A 97 -11.23 -6.78 -5.77
CA HIS A 97 -11.11 -6.52 -7.19
C HIS A 97 -9.64 -6.31 -7.52
N VAL A 98 -9.15 -6.99 -8.55
CA VAL A 98 -7.79 -6.84 -9.05
C VAL A 98 -7.90 -6.35 -10.48
N ASP A 99 -7.32 -5.19 -10.76
CA ASP A 99 -7.29 -4.59 -12.09
C ASP A 99 -5.84 -4.36 -12.53
N SER A 100 -5.56 -4.48 -13.83
CA SER A 100 -4.21 -4.38 -14.39
C SER A 100 -4.14 -3.39 -15.56
N VAL A 101 -5.04 -2.40 -15.59
CA VAL A 101 -5.17 -1.38 -16.65
C VAL A 101 -3.84 -0.69 -16.96
N ASP A 102 -3.01 -0.44 -15.94
CA ASP A 102 -1.73 0.26 -16.10
C ASP A 102 -0.51 -0.67 -16.06
N MET A 103 -0.73 -1.99 -16.11
CA MET A 103 0.36 -2.97 -16.07
C MET A 103 1.11 -2.97 -17.40
N PRO A 104 2.45 -2.78 -17.40
CA PRO A 104 3.26 -2.87 -18.61
C PRO A 104 3.06 -4.19 -19.36
N ALA A 105 3.00 -4.14 -20.69
CA ALA A 105 2.68 -5.30 -21.51
C ALA A 105 3.70 -6.44 -21.39
N ASP A 106 4.95 -6.13 -21.05
CA ASP A 106 6.03 -7.07 -20.77
C ASP A 106 5.91 -7.78 -19.42
N LEU A 107 5.05 -7.29 -18.52
CA LEU A 107 4.74 -7.91 -17.22
C LEU A 107 3.45 -8.75 -17.26
N LEU A 108 2.79 -8.86 -18.42
CA LEU A 108 1.67 -9.78 -18.61
C LEU A 108 2.17 -11.23 -18.77
N PRO A 109 1.40 -12.23 -18.29
CA PRO A 109 0.07 -12.14 -17.69
C PRO A 109 0.09 -11.91 -16.17
N LEU A 110 -0.96 -11.25 -15.65
CA LEU A 110 -1.23 -11.22 -14.21
C LEU A 110 -1.66 -12.62 -13.74
N ILE A 111 -0.94 -13.18 -12.77
CA ILE A 111 -1.27 -14.47 -12.15
C ILE A 111 -1.76 -14.21 -10.73
N GLY A 112 -3.02 -14.57 -10.48
CA GLY A 112 -3.62 -14.50 -9.14
C GLY A 112 -3.66 -15.87 -8.48
N GLU A 113 -3.36 -15.92 -7.18
CA GLU A 113 -3.53 -17.10 -6.35
C GLU A 113 -4.54 -16.82 -5.24
N PHE A 114 -5.50 -17.74 -5.06
CA PHE A 114 -6.55 -17.65 -4.04
C PHE A 114 -6.51 -18.89 -3.17
N ASN A 115 -5.95 -18.76 -1.97
CA ASN A 115 -5.82 -19.87 -1.03
C ASN A 115 -7.00 -19.92 -0.06
N ASN A 116 -7.68 -21.06 -0.02
CA ASN A 116 -8.75 -21.33 0.93
C ASN A 116 -8.27 -22.28 2.05
N GLY A 117 -7.31 -21.83 2.87
CA GLY A 117 -6.97 -22.50 4.14
C GLY A 117 -5.70 -23.37 4.19
N GLY A 118 -4.56 -22.90 3.67
CA GLY A 118 -3.23 -23.47 3.92
C GLY A 118 -2.11 -22.52 3.47
N GLU A 119 -1.11 -22.29 4.32
CA GLU A 119 0.07 -21.48 4.00
C GLU A 119 0.87 -22.13 2.86
N ASN A 120 1.14 -21.38 1.79
CA ASN A 120 2.21 -21.77 0.88
C ASN A 120 3.53 -21.43 1.57
N VAL A 121 4.24 -22.48 2.02
CA VAL A 121 5.67 -22.38 2.28
C VAL A 121 6.31 -22.15 0.93
N TYR A 122 6.72 -20.91 0.65
CA TYR A 122 7.65 -20.65 -0.43
C TYR A 122 8.92 -21.42 -0.09
N ALA A 123 9.28 -22.41 -0.90
CA ALA A 123 10.63 -22.91 -0.90
C ALA A 123 11.51 -21.73 -1.36
N GLU A 124 12.05 -20.96 -0.41
CA GLU A 124 13.36 -20.38 -0.64
C GLU A 124 14.22 -21.55 -1.08
N ALA A 125 14.78 -21.43 -2.28
CA ALA A 125 15.53 -22.49 -2.93
C ALA A 125 16.41 -23.18 -1.88
N ASP A 126 16.35 -24.51 -1.82
CA ASP A 126 17.41 -25.28 -1.19
C ASP A 126 18.69 -24.88 -1.92
N ASP A 127 19.38 -23.88 -1.36
CA ASP A 127 20.79 -23.65 -1.60
C ASP A 127 21.50 -24.89 -1.05
N ASP A 128 21.52 -25.96 -1.85
CA ASP A 128 22.62 -26.91 -1.84
C ASP A 128 23.73 -26.37 -2.75
N PRO A 129 24.71 -25.69 -2.16
CA PRO A 129 26.07 -25.82 -2.63
C PRO A 129 26.91 -26.44 -1.53
N ALA A 130 27.08 -27.76 -1.64
CA ALA A 130 28.23 -28.53 -1.16
C ALA A 130 28.24 -28.96 0.32
N GLY A 131 27.76 -30.18 0.56
CA GLY A 131 28.13 -31.01 1.70
C GLY A 131 28.92 -32.24 1.29
N LEU A 132 30.23 -32.10 1.07
CA LEU A 132 31.17 -33.21 0.99
C LEU A 132 31.04 -34.15 2.20
N ARG A 133 30.75 -35.43 1.96
CA ARG A 133 31.53 -36.62 2.39
C ARG A 133 30.83 -37.93 1.99
#